data_AF-B5I9M8-F1
#
_entry.id   AF-B5I9M8-F1
#
_cell.length_a   1.000
_cell.length_b   1.000
_cell.length_c   1.000
_cell.angle_alpha   90.00
_cell.angle_beta   90.00
_cell.angle_gamma   90.00
#
_symmetry.space_group_name_H-M   'P 1'
#
loop_
_entity.id
_entity.type
_entity.pdbx_description
1 polymer ?
#
loop_
_entity_poly.entity_id
_entity_poly.type
_entity_poly.pdbx_seq_one_letter_code
_entity_poly.pdbx_strand_id
1 'polypeptide(L)'
;MKNKIVPFIVLFLMLGMIGVGINSGSVQGVNGDEGFHFSVYKFHYKVRINNDKGLKKFVEKNSFSGNGTEESPYVISINISNSPSGIYIGNTSSYFILKNSKFSHFRKDWYGEMGIVLNNVKNAEIQNISFCNYNKDVLLTLIYIINSSNIKISHIYFYDSYLNGAELWIYHSSHISAWDLTGMNMKFDFWTSYSDNISISDSYFNSHVGLVGYSENITIKQIRFLGSGLNVIGSYNVWVENNTFSGRASGVSNIGSYYILVKNNRFFYNRDGIYVEGLNFPVHNNEITGNLFAYSEDYGIELSGDGSNYIWGNIFLNSTAKDGGYTPGGFYWNYTYAPYSFWNSSSIGNYWDNWANKNNTNDKNHDGIVDYPYKIPGHAHAVDYYPLKKIPFNYSLPPSSPRNLTIKDINGHFKLSWKVPSYRGDGILEYRIYRDGKLIANVGSNLTTYTDNISDGKEHVYWVSAVGPGGESAMSNEVRVLSMHLNYAYVVIPIGIVSIFIVGVFIWKKKVV
;
A
#
# COMPACT_ATOMS: atom_id res chain seq x y z
N MET A 1 -32.08 -6.49 -14.34
CA MET A 1 -31.18 -5.40 -14.80
C MET A 1 -30.67 -4.67 -13.55
N LYS A 2 -29.76 -5.21 -12.73
CA LYS A 2 -28.29 -5.19 -12.88
C LYS A 2 -27.78 -4.14 -13.86
N ASN A 3 -27.29 -3.00 -13.37
CA ASN A 3 -25.89 -2.58 -13.52
C ASN A 3 -25.61 -1.16 -12.98
N LYS A 4 -24.57 -1.10 -12.14
CA LYS A 4 -23.57 -0.03 -12.02
C LYS A 4 -24.01 1.31 -11.42
N ILE A 5 -24.14 1.32 -10.10
CA ILE A 5 -23.68 2.45 -9.28
C ILE A 5 -22.46 1.93 -8.52
N VAL A 6 -21.43 2.75 -8.30
CA VAL A 6 -20.07 2.46 -7.79
C VAL A 6 -19.06 2.11 -8.90
N PRO A 7 -18.45 3.17 -9.51
CA PRO A 7 -17.05 3.48 -9.17
C PRO A 7 -16.73 4.99 -9.07
N PHE A 8 -17.71 5.86 -8.80
CA PHE A 8 -17.53 7.32 -8.90
C PHE A 8 -16.88 8.02 -7.70
N ILE A 9 -16.69 7.35 -6.56
CA ILE A 9 -16.25 8.00 -5.31
C ILE A 9 -14.72 8.19 -5.25
N VAL A 10 -13.94 7.37 -5.96
CA VAL A 10 -12.47 7.40 -5.85
C VAL A 10 -11.84 8.46 -6.76
N LEU A 11 -12.42 8.70 -7.94
CA LEU A 11 -12.01 9.82 -8.78
C LEU A 11 -12.38 11.16 -8.11
N PHE A 12 -13.48 11.19 -7.34
CA PHE A 12 -13.86 12.34 -6.51
C PHE A 12 -12.97 12.52 -5.27
N LEU A 13 -12.36 11.45 -4.74
CA LEU A 13 -11.40 11.54 -3.63
C LEU A 13 -10.06 12.18 -4.06
N MET A 14 -9.66 12.01 -5.32
CA MET A 14 -8.51 12.76 -5.89
C MET A 14 -8.92 14.15 -6.38
N LEU A 15 -10.08 14.29 -7.04
CA LEU A 15 -10.55 15.59 -7.57
C LEU A 15 -11.06 16.56 -6.50
N GLY A 16 -11.58 16.07 -5.38
CA GLY A 16 -12.00 16.91 -4.24
C GLY A 16 -10.84 17.60 -3.54
N MET A 17 -9.63 17.03 -3.62
CA MET A 17 -8.38 17.69 -3.19
C MET A 17 -7.85 18.69 -4.22
N ILE A 18 -8.26 18.57 -5.49
CA ILE A 18 -7.86 19.45 -6.61
C ILE A 18 -8.86 20.62 -6.82
N GLY A 19 -10.10 20.47 -6.33
CA GLY A 19 -11.22 21.36 -6.67
C GLY A 19 -11.52 22.52 -5.72
N VAL A 20 -10.85 22.65 -4.58
CA VAL A 20 -11.07 23.80 -3.69
C VAL A 20 -10.03 24.88 -3.97
N GLY A 21 -10.28 25.65 -5.01
CA GLY A 21 -9.74 27.00 -5.12
C GLY A 21 -10.29 27.84 -3.97
N ILE A 22 -9.55 27.90 -2.86
CA ILE A 22 -9.80 28.91 -1.83
C ILE A 22 -8.84 30.06 -2.12
N ASN A 23 -9.45 31.20 -2.44
CA ASN A 23 -8.82 32.50 -2.57
C ASN A 23 -7.81 32.77 -1.44
N SER A 24 -6.70 33.37 -1.87
CA SER A 24 -5.72 34.12 -1.10
C SER A 24 -6.21 34.64 0.26
N GLY A 25 -5.63 34.09 1.33
CA GLY A 25 -5.76 34.61 2.68
C GLY A 25 -5.17 33.63 3.68
N SER A 26 -3.96 33.93 4.16
CA SER A 26 -3.31 33.41 5.37
C SER A 26 -4.06 32.31 6.14
N VAL A 27 -3.64 31.05 6.04
CA VAL A 27 -4.10 29.99 6.95
C VAL A 27 -2.96 29.66 7.93
N GLN A 28 -2.88 30.46 9.00
CA GLN A 28 -2.50 29.92 10.30
C GLN A 28 -3.74 29.23 10.88
N GLY A 29 -3.59 27.99 11.32
CA GLY A 29 -4.67 27.24 11.98
C GLY A 29 -5.35 26.24 11.05
N VAL A 30 -5.10 24.96 11.30
CA VAL A 30 -5.88 23.83 10.80
C VAL A 30 -7.31 23.99 11.33
N ASN A 31 -8.20 24.60 10.53
CA ASN A 31 -9.63 24.57 10.79
C ASN A 31 -10.26 23.51 9.87
N GLY A 32 -10.94 22.56 10.50
CA GLY A 32 -11.46 21.36 9.90
C GLY A 32 -12.59 21.61 8.91
N ASP A 33 -12.60 20.80 7.86
CA ASP A 33 -13.81 20.49 7.11
C ASP A 33 -14.16 19.02 7.34
N GLU A 34 -15.42 18.77 7.73
CA GLU A 34 -16.01 17.49 8.15
C GLU A 34 -16.15 16.43 7.03
N GLY A 35 -15.41 16.54 5.94
CA GLY A 35 -15.79 15.93 4.65
C GLY A 35 -15.39 14.47 4.38
N PHE A 36 -14.33 13.93 5.01
CA PHE A 36 -13.70 12.69 4.48
C PHE A 36 -13.27 11.69 5.55
N HIS A 37 -14.19 11.29 6.41
CA HIS A 37 -14.01 10.17 7.34
C HIS A 37 -15.28 9.33 7.42
N PHE A 38 -15.17 8.06 7.80
CA PHE A 38 -16.37 7.23 8.00
C PHE A 38 -17.08 7.60 9.29
N SER A 39 -18.39 7.84 9.20
CA SER A 39 -19.26 7.92 10.37
C SER A 39 -19.35 6.55 11.03
N VAL A 40 -18.48 6.32 12.02
CA VAL A 40 -18.35 5.03 12.73
C VAL A 40 -19.64 4.54 13.37
N TYR A 41 -20.62 5.43 13.59
CA TYR A 41 -21.86 5.11 14.28
C TYR A 41 -22.87 4.33 13.42
N LYS A 42 -22.74 4.38 12.08
CA LYS A 42 -23.68 3.78 11.12
C LYS A 42 -23.46 2.28 10.88
N PHE A 43 -22.34 1.72 11.35
CA PHE A 43 -21.97 0.32 11.10
C PHE A 43 -22.58 -0.64 12.14
N HIS A 44 -22.93 -1.84 11.69
CA HIS A 44 -23.47 -2.90 12.53
C HIS A 44 -22.35 -3.80 13.11
N TYR A 45 -21.73 -3.35 14.20
CA TYR A 45 -20.68 -4.10 14.90
C TYR A 45 -21.22 -5.33 15.65
N LYS A 46 -20.46 -6.44 15.60
CA LYS A 46 -20.72 -7.61 16.44
C LYS A 46 -20.60 -7.28 17.92
N VAL A 47 -19.60 -6.46 18.26
CA VAL A 47 -19.32 -6.00 19.62
C VAL A 47 -19.21 -4.48 19.59
N ARG A 48 -19.98 -3.81 20.45
CA ARG A 48 -19.96 -2.35 20.58
C ARG A 48 -19.78 -1.95 22.03
N ILE A 49 -18.68 -1.28 22.31
CA ILE A 49 -18.28 -0.77 23.63
C ILE A 49 -18.17 0.75 23.52
N ASN A 50 -19.02 1.48 24.23
CA ASN A 50 -19.18 2.92 24.03
C ASN A 50 -18.47 3.80 25.07
N ASN A 51 -17.90 3.21 26.14
CA ASN A 51 -17.19 3.92 27.22
C ASN A 51 -16.48 2.95 28.19
N ASP A 52 -15.73 3.51 29.15
CA ASP A 52 -15.05 2.78 30.24
C ASP A 52 -15.95 1.80 31.01
N LYS A 53 -17.17 2.23 31.37
CA LYS A 53 -18.14 1.36 32.08
C LYS A 53 -18.58 0.18 31.21
N GLY A 54 -18.77 0.41 29.92
CA GLY A 54 -19.07 -0.63 28.94
C GLY A 54 -17.93 -1.61 28.78
N LEU A 55 -16.69 -1.12 28.74
CA LEU A 55 -15.48 -1.94 28.61
C LEU A 55 -15.32 -2.85 29.83
N LYS A 56 -15.41 -2.29 31.04
CA LYS A 56 -15.36 -3.05 32.29
C LYS A 56 -16.41 -4.17 32.32
N LYS A 57 -17.68 -3.84 32.01
CA LYS A 57 -18.76 -4.84 31.94
C LYS A 57 -18.48 -5.95 30.93
N PHE A 58 -17.91 -5.60 29.78
CA PHE A 58 -17.56 -6.56 28.74
C PHE A 58 -16.45 -7.50 29.22
N VAL A 59 -15.41 -6.96 29.87
CA VAL A 59 -14.32 -7.75 30.46
C VAL A 59 -14.84 -8.71 31.52
N GLU A 60 -15.61 -8.21 32.49
CA GLU A 60 -16.21 -9.02 33.57
C GLU A 60 -17.10 -10.14 33.02
N LYS A 61 -17.98 -9.81 32.07
CA LYS A 61 -18.90 -10.78 31.45
C LYS A 61 -18.16 -11.93 30.75
N ASN A 62 -17.01 -11.67 30.16
CA ASN A 62 -16.24 -12.65 29.42
C ASN A 62 -15.09 -13.27 30.25
N SER A 63 -15.00 -12.95 31.54
CA SER A 63 -13.93 -13.41 32.43
C SER A 63 -12.52 -13.07 31.91
N PHE A 64 -12.39 -11.91 31.24
CA PHE A 64 -11.09 -11.38 30.83
C PHE A 64 -10.37 -10.77 32.03
N SER A 65 -9.03 -10.76 32.00
CA SER A 65 -8.19 -10.26 33.09
C SER A 65 -7.93 -8.76 32.98
N GLY A 66 -7.46 -8.16 34.07
CA GLY A 66 -7.06 -6.75 34.15
C GLY A 66 -8.12 -5.87 34.84
N ASN A 67 -7.71 -4.68 35.24
CA ASN A 67 -8.58 -3.67 35.87
C ASN A 67 -8.64 -2.34 35.09
N GLY A 68 -7.92 -2.24 33.97
CA GLY A 68 -7.93 -1.07 33.10
C GLY A 68 -6.94 0.03 33.45
N THR A 69 -6.02 -0.21 34.40
CA THR A 69 -4.87 0.68 34.66
C THR A 69 -3.67 0.29 33.78
N GLU A 70 -2.65 1.15 33.75
CA GLU A 70 -1.42 0.89 32.99
C GLU A 70 -0.69 -0.37 33.46
N GLU A 71 -0.66 -0.61 34.78
CA GLU A 71 -0.03 -1.77 35.39
C GLU A 71 -0.84 -3.06 35.23
N SER A 72 -2.15 -2.94 34.94
CA SER A 72 -3.06 -4.07 34.80
C SER A 72 -4.12 -3.79 33.73
N PRO A 73 -3.71 -3.67 32.46
CA PRO A 73 -4.61 -3.37 31.37
C PRO A 73 -5.61 -4.51 31.17
N TYR A 74 -6.80 -4.19 30.68
CA TYR A 74 -7.76 -5.21 30.28
C TYR A 74 -7.20 -6.07 29.14
N VAL A 75 -7.21 -7.38 29.26
CA VAL A 75 -6.67 -8.29 28.23
C VAL A 75 -7.80 -9.01 27.52
N ILE A 76 -8.06 -8.60 26.28
CA ILE A 76 -9.21 -9.04 25.47
C ILE A 76 -8.73 -9.95 24.35
N SER A 77 -9.42 -11.08 24.17
CA SER A 77 -9.24 -11.97 23.01
C SER A 77 -10.61 -12.36 22.46
N ILE A 78 -10.83 -12.15 21.16
CA ILE A 78 -12.11 -12.41 20.52
C ILE A 78 -11.93 -12.89 19.07
N ASN A 79 -12.70 -13.91 18.70
CA ASN A 79 -12.80 -14.34 17.31
C ASN A 79 -14.16 -13.92 16.75
N ILE A 80 -14.17 -13.16 15.66
CA ILE A 80 -15.39 -12.72 14.98
C ILE A 80 -15.40 -13.29 13.58
N SER A 81 -16.48 -13.99 13.25
CA SER A 81 -16.76 -14.41 11.89
C SER A 81 -18.22 -14.21 11.53
N ASN A 82 -18.53 -14.16 10.23
CA ASN A 82 -19.91 -14.18 9.74
C ASN A 82 -20.77 -13.03 10.30
N SER A 83 -20.20 -11.84 10.42
CA SER A 83 -20.83 -10.63 10.95
C SER A 83 -20.70 -9.47 9.96
N PRO A 84 -21.61 -8.49 9.93
CA PRO A 84 -21.42 -7.26 9.15
C PRO A 84 -20.14 -6.51 9.49
N SER A 85 -19.88 -6.26 10.78
CA SER A 85 -18.64 -5.64 11.25
C SER A 85 -18.12 -6.34 12.50
N GLY A 86 -16.85 -6.10 12.82
CA GLY A 86 -16.14 -6.68 13.96
C GLY A 86 -16.47 -5.98 15.27
N ILE A 87 -15.51 -5.24 15.81
CA ILE A 87 -15.57 -4.64 17.14
C ILE A 87 -15.40 -3.13 17.07
N TYR A 88 -16.25 -2.42 17.80
CA TYR A 88 -16.10 -1.00 18.10
C TYR A 88 -15.81 -0.81 19.58
N ILE A 89 -14.76 -0.04 19.88
CA ILE A 89 -14.43 0.43 21.23
C ILE A 89 -14.25 1.94 21.15
N GLY A 90 -14.95 2.70 22.00
CA GLY A 90 -14.76 4.14 22.03
C GLY A 90 -15.03 4.80 23.36
N ASN A 91 -14.62 6.08 23.43
CA ASN A 91 -14.70 6.97 24.59
C ASN A 91 -14.16 6.31 25.87
N THR A 92 -12.96 5.75 25.79
CA THR A 92 -12.33 5.02 26.91
C THR A 92 -10.93 5.55 27.18
N SER A 93 -10.67 5.78 28.46
CA SER A 93 -9.35 6.14 28.99
C SER A 93 -8.63 4.92 29.59
N SER A 94 -9.39 3.86 29.87
CA SER A 94 -8.87 2.59 30.39
C SER A 94 -7.85 1.99 29.44
N TYR A 95 -6.80 1.40 30.00
CA TYR A 95 -5.79 0.67 29.25
C TYR A 95 -6.31 -0.71 28.88
N PHE A 96 -6.18 -1.10 27.62
CA PHE A 96 -6.51 -2.45 27.18
C PHE A 96 -5.57 -2.98 26.11
N ILE A 97 -5.45 -4.31 26.06
CA ILE A 97 -4.72 -5.07 25.06
C ILE A 97 -5.72 -5.97 24.35
N LEU A 98 -5.95 -5.75 23.06
CA LEU A 98 -6.67 -6.69 22.19
C LEU A 98 -5.65 -7.61 21.52
N LYS A 99 -5.66 -8.91 21.85
CA LYS A 99 -4.68 -9.85 21.31
C LYS A 99 -5.21 -11.21 20.92
N ASN A 100 -4.42 -11.93 20.13
CA ASN A 100 -4.65 -13.33 19.77
C ASN A 100 -6.07 -13.54 19.23
N SER A 101 -6.43 -12.73 18.24
CA SER A 101 -7.81 -12.60 17.77
C SER A 101 -7.87 -12.77 16.25
N LYS A 102 -8.97 -13.33 15.76
CA LYS A 102 -9.21 -13.58 14.35
C LYS A 102 -10.52 -12.98 13.89
N PHE A 103 -10.45 -12.20 12.82
CA PHE A 103 -11.59 -11.63 12.14
C PHE A 103 -11.70 -12.28 10.76
N SER A 104 -12.88 -12.74 10.38
CA SER A 104 -13.03 -13.41 9.08
C SER A 104 -14.44 -13.39 8.50
N HIS A 105 -14.58 -13.54 7.18
CA HIS A 105 -15.88 -13.74 6.53
C HIS A 105 -16.93 -12.68 6.93
N PHE A 106 -16.58 -11.38 6.83
CA PHE A 106 -17.60 -10.36 7.05
C PHE A 106 -18.69 -10.46 5.99
N ARG A 107 -19.94 -10.30 6.45
CA ARG A 107 -21.11 -10.37 5.58
C ARG A 107 -21.40 -8.99 5.02
N LYS A 108 -21.82 -8.96 3.76
CA LYS A 108 -22.19 -7.72 3.08
C LYS A 108 -23.27 -6.97 3.87
N ASP A 109 -23.04 -5.68 4.08
CA ASP A 109 -24.00 -4.78 4.72
C ASP A 109 -24.19 -3.48 3.92
N TRP A 110 -25.29 -2.78 4.17
CA TRP A 110 -25.68 -1.58 3.43
C TRP A 110 -24.77 -0.38 3.71
N TYR A 111 -24.12 -0.36 4.88
CA TYR A 111 -23.25 0.73 5.33
C TYR A 111 -21.76 0.47 5.09
N GLY A 112 -21.41 -0.72 4.59
CA GLY A 112 -20.04 -1.23 4.54
C GLY A 112 -19.64 -2.01 5.79
N GLU A 113 -18.38 -2.41 5.85
CA GLU A 113 -17.86 -3.27 6.92
C GLU A 113 -16.65 -2.64 7.58
N MET A 114 -16.48 -2.92 8.87
CA MET A 114 -15.33 -2.47 9.66
C MET A 114 -14.79 -3.63 10.49
N GLY A 115 -13.47 -3.76 10.56
CA GLY A 115 -12.83 -4.77 11.41
C GLY A 115 -12.80 -4.35 12.88
N ILE A 116 -11.72 -3.68 13.27
CA ILE A 116 -11.51 -3.08 14.60
C ILE A 116 -11.65 -1.57 14.45
N VAL A 117 -12.53 -0.95 15.24
CA VAL A 117 -12.69 0.50 15.29
C VAL A 117 -12.40 1.02 16.68
N LEU A 118 -11.42 1.92 16.78
CA LEU A 118 -11.08 2.67 17.99
C LEU A 118 -11.45 4.14 17.78
N ASN A 119 -12.39 4.64 18.58
CA ASN A 119 -12.86 6.03 18.47
C ASN A 119 -12.78 6.75 19.82
N ASN A 120 -11.96 7.80 19.91
CA ASN A 120 -11.72 8.50 21.17
C ASN A 120 -11.20 7.56 22.27
N VAL A 121 -10.14 6.82 21.93
CA VAL A 121 -9.43 5.88 22.82
C VAL A 121 -8.08 6.49 23.20
N LYS A 122 -7.69 6.41 24.48
CA LYS A 122 -6.45 7.05 24.97
C LYS A 122 -5.26 6.12 25.14
N ASN A 123 -5.48 4.83 25.35
CA ASN A 123 -4.42 3.85 25.60
C ASN A 123 -4.88 2.48 25.10
N ALA A 124 -4.23 1.94 24.07
CA ALA A 124 -4.53 0.58 23.61
C ALA A 124 -3.32 -0.10 22.98
N GLU A 125 -3.27 -1.42 23.12
CA GLU A 125 -2.36 -2.26 22.34
C GLU A 125 -3.19 -3.27 21.53
N ILE A 126 -2.94 -3.35 20.23
CA ILE A 126 -3.53 -4.33 19.32
C ILE A 126 -2.40 -5.23 18.84
N GLN A 127 -2.43 -6.53 19.16
CA GLN A 127 -1.34 -7.41 18.77
C GLN A 127 -1.77 -8.81 18.36
N ASN A 128 -1.05 -9.43 17.43
CA ASN A 128 -1.31 -10.80 16.97
C ASN A 128 -2.77 -10.97 16.50
N ILE A 129 -3.13 -10.19 15.48
CA ILE A 129 -4.45 -10.21 14.87
C ILE A 129 -4.34 -10.74 13.45
N SER A 130 -5.30 -11.59 13.07
CA SER A 130 -5.42 -12.04 11.70
C SER A 130 -6.78 -11.67 11.10
N PHE A 131 -6.75 -11.11 9.89
CA PHE A 131 -7.93 -10.71 9.12
C PHE A 131 -8.01 -11.54 7.84
N CYS A 132 -9.18 -12.13 7.54
CA CYS A 132 -9.29 -12.93 6.31
C CYS A 132 -10.64 -13.11 5.64
N ASN A 133 -10.55 -13.44 4.35
CA ASN A 133 -11.63 -13.96 3.51
C ASN A 133 -12.83 -12.99 3.47
N TYR A 134 -12.67 -11.88 2.75
CA TYR A 134 -13.66 -10.80 2.70
C TYR A 134 -14.33 -10.67 1.34
N ASN A 135 -15.59 -10.24 1.39
CA ASN A 135 -16.42 -10.05 0.21
C ASN A 135 -15.94 -8.86 -0.62
N LYS A 136 -15.55 -9.12 -1.88
CA LYS A 136 -14.90 -8.18 -2.80
C LYS A 136 -15.74 -6.95 -3.18
N ASP A 137 -17.04 -6.98 -2.89
CA ASP A 137 -18.00 -5.99 -3.38
C ASP A 137 -18.22 -4.80 -2.44
N VAL A 138 -17.40 -4.64 -1.40
CA VAL A 138 -17.73 -3.69 -0.33
C VAL A 138 -16.52 -2.94 0.24
N LEU A 139 -16.82 -1.79 0.81
CA LEU A 139 -15.89 -0.87 1.45
C LEU A 139 -15.55 -1.40 2.85
N LEU A 140 -14.33 -1.92 3.02
CA LEU A 140 -13.85 -2.45 4.31
C LEU A 140 -12.58 -1.73 4.73
N THR A 141 -12.56 -1.24 5.97
CA THR A 141 -11.34 -0.86 6.68
C THR A 141 -11.10 -1.84 7.82
N LEU A 142 -9.92 -2.46 7.89
CA LEU A 142 -9.65 -3.56 8.81
C LEU A 142 -9.32 -3.07 10.22
N ILE A 143 -8.50 -2.02 10.34
CA ILE A 143 -8.27 -1.30 11.59
C ILE A 143 -8.49 0.18 11.31
N TYR A 144 -9.45 0.78 12.02
CA TYR A 144 -9.75 2.20 11.92
C TYR A 144 -9.60 2.88 13.27
N ILE A 145 -8.69 3.83 13.34
CA ILE A 145 -8.37 4.62 14.53
C ILE A 145 -8.76 6.07 14.26
N ILE A 146 -9.63 6.60 15.10
CA ILE A 146 -10.15 7.96 14.96
C ILE A 146 -10.14 8.68 16.31
N ASN A 147 -9.72 9.96 16.31
CA ASN A 147 -9.72 10.82 17.50
C ASN A 147 -8.98 10.21 18.71
N SER A 148 -7.97 9.37 18.47
CA SER A 148 -7.38 8.52 19.49
C SER A 148 -5.89 8.81 19.69
N SER A 149 -5.34 8.37 20.81
CA SER A 149 -3.93 8.56 21.12
C SER A 149 -3.30 7.36 21.81
N ASN A 150 -1.96 7.29 21.80
CA ASN A 150 -1.14 6.27 22.47
C ASN A 150 -1.61 4.83 22.15
N ILE A 151 -1.67 4.52 20.85
CA ILE A 151 -2.05 3.18 20.39
C ILE A 151 -0.83 2.50 19.78
N LYS A 152 -0.57 1.27 20.22
CA LYS A 152 0.43 0.39 19.62
C LYS A 152 -0.24 -0.72 18.85
N ILE A 153 0.28 -1.02 17.67
CA ILE A 153 -0.26 -2.06 16.78
C ILE A 153 0.91 -2.94 16.35
N SER A 154 0.80 -4.26 16.54
CA SER A 154 1.87 -5.15 16.09
C SER A 154 1.43 -6.55 15.67
N HIS A 155 2.24 -7.20 14.85
CA HIS A 155 2.01 -8.60 14.43
C HIS A 155 0.61 -8.77 13.81
N ILE A 156 0.30 -7.96 12.79
CA ILE A 156 -1.00 -7.98 12.13
C ILE A 156 -0.86 -8.61 10.74
N TYR A 157 -1.72 -9.58 10.47
CA TYR A 157 -1.71 -10.33 9.21
C TYR A 157 -3.02 -10.11 8.47
N PHE A 158 -2.94 -9.43 7.32
CA PHE A 158 -4.06 -9.18 6.41
C PHE A 158 -3.92 -10.13 5.20
N TYR A 159 -4.86 -11.07 5.03
CA TYR A 159 -4.85 -11.98 3.87
C TYR A 159 -6.21 -12.02 3.16
N ASP A 160 -6.18 -12.20 1.83
CA ASP A 160 -7.36 -12.37 0.98
C ASP A 160 -8.40 -11.23 1.11
N SER A 161 -7.92 -9.99 1.01
CA SER A 161 -8.71 -8.77 1.22
C SER A 161 -8.78 -7.92 -0.07
N TYR A 162 -9.42 -8.40 -1.14
CA TYR A 162 -9.65 -7.59 -2.36
C TYR A 162 -10.72 -6.51 -2.12
N LEU A 163 -10.34 -5.35 -1.58
CA LEU A 163 -11.32 -4.40 -1.03
C LEU A 163 -11.03 -2.93 -1.34
N ASN A 164 -12.08 -2.12 -1.37
CA ASN A 164 -12.03 -0.70 -1.70
C ASN A 164 -11.62 0.23 -0.52
N GLY A 165 -10.93 -0.27 0.51
CA GLY A 165 -10.54 0.48 1.71
C GLY A 165 -9.08 0.29 2.14
N ALA A 166 -8.77 0.60 3.40
CA ALA A 166 -7.42 0.53 3.97
C ALA A 166 -7.25 -0.62 4.97
N GLU A 167 -6.07 -1.23 5.04
CA GLU A 167 -5.76 -2.19 6.12
C GLU A 167 -5.70 -1.46 7.46
N LEU A 168 -4.98 -0.33 7.50
CA LEU A 168 -4.90 0.56 8.65
C LEU A 168 -5.28 1.99 8.25
N TRP A 169 -6.33 2.55 8.85
CA TRP A 169 -6.64 3.97 8.73
C TRP A 169 -6.51 4.65 10.10
N ILE A 170 -5.68 5.70 10.16
CA ILE A 170 -5.50 6.59 11.29
C ILE A 170 -6.00 8.00 10.89
N TYR A 171 -6.96 8.54 11.63
CA TYR A 171 -7.57 9.85 11.36
C TYR A 171 -7.66 10.69 12.63
N HIS A 172 -7.29 11.98 12.60
CA HIS A 172 -7.33 12.87 13.78
C HIS A 172 -6.73 12.23 15.04
N SER A 173 -5.61 11.54 14.89
CA SER A 173 -5.04 10.74 15.98
C SER A 173 -3.56 11.04 16.15
N SER A 174 -3.04 10.74 17.33
CA SER A 174 -1.70 11.15 17.71
C SER A 174 -0.95 10.05 18.47
N HIS A 175 0.37 9.99 18.35
CA HIS A 175 1.19 9.00 19.09
C HIS A 175 0.76 7.55 18.80
N ILE A 176 0.70 7.19 17.52
CA ILE A 176 0.35 5.84 17.08
C ILE A 176 1.59 5.16 16.51
N SER A 177 1.90 3.96 16.98
CA SER A 177 3.01 3.16 16.48
C SER A 177 2.49 1.83 15.95
N ALA A 178 2.80 1.51 14.70
CA ALA A 178 2.42 0.26 14.07
C ALA A 178 3.65 -0.43 13.46
N TRP A 179 3.89 -1.70 13.79
CA TRP A 179 5.04 -2.44 13.28
C TRP A 179 4.72 -3.93 13.07
N ASP A 180 5.54 -4.64 12.29
CA ASP A 180 5.28 -6.04 11.94
C ASP A 180 3.87 -6.24 11.37
N LEU A 181 3.54 -5.42 10.36
CA LEU A 181 2.32 -5.54 9.57
C LEU A 181 2.64 -6.30 8.30
N THR A 182 1.84 -7.32 8.00
CA THR A 182 1.88 -8.03 6.72
C THR A 182 0.58 -7.80 5.99
N GLY A 183 0.63 -6.92 5.00
CA GLY A 183 -0.48 -6.58 4.13
C GLY A 183 -0.39 -7.23 2.77
N MET A 184 -1.51 -7.76 2.30
CA MET A 184 -1.60 -8.33 0.96
C MET A 184 -2.89 -7.90 0.29
N ASN A 185 -2.72 -7.17 -0.81
CA ASN A 185 -3.71 -7.05 -1.86
C ASN A 185 -4.99 -6.26 -1.45
N MET A 186 -4.81 -5.24 -0.62
CA MET A 186 -5.77 -4.15 -0.41
C MET A 186 -5.53 -2.95 -1.35
N LYS A 187 -6.47 -2.01 -1.36
CA LYS A 187 -6.33 -0.75 -2.11
C LYS A 187 -5.45 0.28 -1.41
N PHE A 188 -5.44 0.28 -0.09
CA PHE A 188 -4.53 1.09 0.71
C PHE A 188 -3.89 0.23 1.78
N ASP A 189 -2.57 0.26 1.85
CA ASP A 189 -1.80 -0.41 2.91
C ASP A 189 -2.10 0.27 4.25
N PHE A 190 -1.85 1.57 4.28
CA PHE A 190 -2.26 2.42 5.37
C PHE A 190 -2.70 3.78 4.85
N TRP A 191 -3.50 4.47 5.65
CA TRP A 191 -3.91 5.83 5.42
C TRP A 191 -3.80 6.60 6.74
N THR A 192 -2.90 7.57 6.82
CA THR A 192 -2.86 8.55 7.91
C THR A 192 -3.39 9.87 7.41
N SER A 193 -4.35 10.47 8.09
CA SER A 193 -4.85 11.80 7.74
C SER A 193 -5.11 12.69 8.94
N TYR A 194 -4.68 13.95 8.84
CA TYR A 194 -4.83 14.95 9.91
C TYR A 194 -4.33 14.43 11.27
N SER A 195 -3.20 13.74 11.25
CA SER A 195 -2.67 13.00 12.40
C SER A 195 -1.23 13.42 12.66
N ASP A 196 -0.75 13.22 13.88
CA ASP A 196 0.60 13.61 14.27
C ASP A 196 1.34 12.55 15.07
N ASN A 197 2.67 12.54 15.02
CA ASN A 197 3.50 11.59 15.78
C ASN A 197 3.13 10.12 15.49
N ILE A 198 3.12 9.77 14.20
CA ILE A 198 2.79 8.42 13.73
C ILE A 198 4.05 7.72 13.24
N SER A 199 4.28 6.48 13.68
CA SER A 199 5.36 5.63 13.17
C SER A 199 4.79 4.34 12.60
N ILE A 200 5.16 4.03 11.36
CA ILE A 200 4.88 2.73 10.73
C ILE A 200 6.21 2.11 10.33
N SER A 201 6.50 0.90 10.82
CA SER A 201 7.80 0.29 10.58
C SER A 201 7.80 -1.23 10.41
N ASP A 202 8.93 -1.78 9.97
CA ASP A 202 9.22 -3.22 10.02
C ASP A 202 8.10 -4.07 9.39
N SER A 203 7.59 -3.61 8.25
CA SER A 203 6.36 -4.12 7.66
C SER A 203 6.56 -4.55 6.21
N TYR A 204 5.66 -5.39 5.75
CA TYR A 204 5.65 -5.91 4.40
C TYR A 204 4.28 -5.65 3.77
N PHE A 205 4.28 -4.89 2.69
CA PHE A 205 3.07 -4.52 1.97
C PHE A 205 3.21 -4.93 0.52
N ASN A 206 2.31 -5.82 0.10
CA ASN A 206 2.14 -6.18 -1.30
C ASN A 206 0.72 -5.78 -1.74
N SER A 207 0.40 -4.50 -1.56
CA SER A 207 -0.88 -3.91 -1.95
C SER A 207 -0.66 -2.71 -2.87
N HIS A 208 -1.59 -1.75 -2.91
CA HIS A 208 -1.55 -0.65 -3.89
C HIS A 208 -0.75 0.57 -3.44
N VAL A 209 -1.14 1.26 -2.36
CA VAL A 209 -0.46 2.50 -1.97
C VAL A 209 -0.62 2.80 -0.48
N GLY A 210 0.46 3.22 0.17
CA GLY A 210 0.42 3.88 1.47
C GLY A 210 0.10 5.36 1.29
N LEU A 211 -0.68 5.94 2.19
CA LEU A 211 -1.09 7.35 2.11
C LEU A 211 -0.84 8.09 3.42
N VAL A 212 -0.15 9.22 3.32
CA VAL A 212 0.03 10.22 4.38
C VAL A 212 -0.54 11.53 3.87
N GLY A 213 -1.62 12.02 4.46
CA GLY A 213 -2.29 13.25 4.03
C GLY A 213 -2.44 14.26 5.16
N TYR A 214 -2.08 15.51 4.94
CA TYR A 214 -2.28 16.61 5.90
C TYR A 214 -1.83 16.27 7.32
N SER A 215 -0.72 15.56 7.45
CA SER A 215 -0.24 14.98 8.71
C SER A 215 1.16 15.49 9.05
N GLU A 216 1.54 15.41 10.32
CA GLU A 216 2.80 15.97 10.81
C GLU A 216 3.61 14.98 11.63
N ASN A 217 4.94 15.05 11.57
CA ASN A 217 5.83 14.19 12.38
C ASN A 217 5.55 12.69 12.13
N ILE A 218 5.66 12.28 10.87
CA ILE A 218 5.36 10.91 10.42
C ILE A 218 6.65 10.18 10.09
N THR A 219 6.83 8.97 10.59
CA THR A 219 7.98 8.11 10.27
C THR A 219 7.51 6.83 9.59
N ILE A 220 8.00 6.58 8.38
CA ILE A 220 7.78 5.37 7.59
C ILE A 220 9.14 4.72 7.36
N LYS A 221 9.42 3.58 8.03
CA LYS A 221 10.77 3.00 8.00
C LYS A 221 10.83 1.49 7.90
N GLN A 222 11.84 0.96 7.22
CA GLN A 222 12.08 -0.48 7.12
C GLN A 222 10.89 -1.27 6.56
N ILE A 223 10.17 -0.68 5.61
CA ILE A 223 9.02 -1.30 4.95
C ILE A 223 9.40 -1.80 3.56
N ARG A 224 8.88 -2.96 3.19
CA ARG A 224 8.93 -3.46 1.81
C ARG A 224 7.58 -3.21 1.13
N PHE A 225 7.55 -2.25 0.22
CA PHE A 225 6.45 -1.95 -0.69
C PHE A 225 6.67 -2.68 -2.02
N LEU A 226 5.94 -3.77 -2.23
CA LEU A 226 6.03 -4.59 -3.43
C LEU A 226 4.79 -4.40 -4.29
N GLY A 227 4.94 -3.83 -5.48
CA GLY A 227 3.84 -3.39 -6.32
C GLY A 227 3.20 -2.08 -5.87
N SER A 228 3.53 -1.59 -4.66
CA SER A 228 3.01 -0.35 -4.07
C SER A 228 3.99 0.81 -4.07
N GLY A 229 3.41 2.00 -3.87
CA GLY A 229 4.13 3.24 -3.57
C GLY A 229 3.67 3.89 -2.26
N LEU A 230 4.18 5.08 -1.99
CA LEU A 230 3.80 5.94 -0.87
C LEU A 230 3.46 7.34 -1.38
N ASN A 231 2.25 7.82 -1.08
CA ASN A 231 1.85 9.19 -1.35
C ASN A 231 1.91 10.02 -0.06
N VAL A 232 2.62 11.14 -0.12
CA VAL A 232 2.74 12.12 0.96
C VAL A 232 2.17 13.45 0.47
N ILE A 233 1.01 13.84 1.01
CA ILE A 233 0.19 14.94 0.49
C ILE A 233 0.00 16.00 1.57
N GLY A 234 0.31 17.26 1.26
CA GLY A 234 0.06 18.41 2.15
C GLY A 234 0.60 18.24 3.57
N SER A 235 1.67 17.46 3.75
CA SER A 235 2.16 17.03 5.05
C SER A 235 3.46 17.75 5.44
N TYR A 236 3.84 17.67 6.71
CA TYR A 236 5.01 18.34 7.26
C TYR A 236 5.87 17.39 8.08
N ASN A 237 7.19 17.45 7.92
CA ASN A 237 8.14 16.64 8.70
C ASN A 237 7.83 15.13 8.61
N VAL A 238 7.96 14.58 7.40
CA VAL A 238 7.74 13.15 7.13
C VAL A 238 9.07 12.49 6.77
N TRP A 239 9.43 11.44 7.51
CA TRP A 239 10.66 10.69 7.30
C TRP A 239 10.33 9.35 6.65
N VAL A 240 10.87 9.13 5.46
CA VAL A 240 10.76 7.89 4.68
C VAL A 240 12.15 7.28 4.62
N GLU A 241 12.42 6.30 5.47
CA GLU A 241 13.79 5.82 5.71
C GLU A 241 13.97 4.31 5.57
N ASN A 242 15.02 3.88 4.87
CA ASN A 242 15.40 2.46 4.78
C ASN A 242 14.28 1.54 4.24
N ASN A 243 13.40 2.06 3.39
CA ASN A 243 12.33 1.28 2.76
C ASN A 243 12.80 0.70 1.43
N THR A 244 12.10 -0.34 0.96
CA THR A 244 12.26 -0.87 -0.40
C THR A 244 10.93 -0.71 -1.14
N PHE A 245 10.97 0.03 -2.24
CA PHE A 245 9.88 0.16 -3.20
C PHE A 245 10.26 -0.65 -4.45
N SER A 246 9.39 -1.56 -4.88
CA SER A 246 9.67 -2.38 -6.06
C SER A 246 8.42 -2.63 -6.89
N GLY A 247 8.52 -2.50 -8.22
CA GLY A 247 7.40 -2.69 -9.16
C GLY A 247 6.85 -1.37 -9.69
N ARG A 248 5.83 -1.43 -10.55
CA ARG A 248 5.49 -0.36 -11.51
C ARG A 248 4.86 0.92 -10.95
N ALA A 249 4.55 0.98 -9.66
CA ALA A 249 4.08 2.22 -9.05
C ALA A 249 5.24 3.22 -8.93
N SER A 250 4.93 4.51 -8.80
CA SER A 250 5.91 5.47 -8.28
C SER A 250 6.27 5.08 -6.85
N GLY A 251 7.56 5.11 -6.50
CA GLY A 251 8.01 4.71 -5.16
C GLY A 251 7.49 5.65 -4.08
N VAL A 252 7.89 6.93 -4.15
CA VAL A 252 7.39 7.99 -3.27
C VAL A 252 6.86 9.15 -4.11
N SER A 253 5.62 9.55 -3.90
CA SER A 253 5.04 10.78 -4.46
C SER A 253 4.91 11.82 -3.35
N ASN A 254 5.69 12.90 -3.42
CA ASN A 254 5.55 14.05 -2.53
C ASN A 254 4.74 15.14 -3.23
N ILE A 255 3.56 15.42 -2.72
CA ILE A 255 2.59 16.31 -3.35
C ILE A 255 2.25 17.45 -2.37
N GLY A 256 2.81 18.64 -2.58
CA GLY A 256 2.57 19.81 -1.72
C GLY A 256 3.03 19.65 -0.27
N SER A 257 4.00 18.76 0.02
CA SER A 257 4.51 18.53 1.38
C SER A 257 5.93 19.07 1.57
N TYR A 258 6.33 19.35 2.81
CA TYR A 258 7.55 20.08 3.15
C TYR A 258 8.34 19.41 4.26
N TYR A 259 9.67 19.63 4.27
CA TYR A 259 10.56 18.99 5.24
C TYR A 259 10.44 17.46 5.21
N ILE A 260 10.36 16.91 4.00
CA ILE A 260 10.32 15.48 3.77
C ILE A 260 11.75 14.97 3.64
N LEU A 261 12.10 13.98 4.47
CA LEU A 261 13.36 13.27 4.39
C LEU A 261 13.13 11.93 3.70
N VAL A 262 13.69 11.74 2.50
CA VAL A 262 13.69 10.45 1.80
C VAL A 262 15.11 9.92 1.82
N LYS A 263 15.40 9.01 2.76
CA LYS A 263 16.77 8.59 3.06
C LYS A 263 16.99 7.08 3.03
N ASN A 264 18.08 6.65 2.40
CA ASN A 264 18.51 5.25 2.38
C ASN A 264 17.46 4.26 1.84
N ASN A 265 16.54 4.72 1.00
CA ASN A 265 15.53 3.85 0.38
C ASN A 265 16.08 3.19 -0.89
N ARG A 266 15.44 2.09 -1.28
CA ARG A 266 15.75 1.36 -2.51
C ARG A 266 14.53 1.38 -3.41
N PHE A 267 14.71 1.81 -4.65
CA PHE A 267 13.68 1.94 -5.68
C PHE A 267 14.06 1.02 -6.85
N PHE A 268 13.24 0.00 -7.10
CA PHE A 268 13.52 -1.04 -8.08
C PHE A 268 12.38 -1.19 -9.07
N TYR A 269 12.65 -0.95 -10.36
CA TYR A 269 11.65 -1.16 -11.42
C TYR A 269 10.37 -0.31 -11.24
N ASN A 270 10.51 0.83 -10.56
CA ASN A 270 9.45 1.81 -10.40
C ASN A 270 9.22 2.60 -11.69
N ARG A 271 8.00 3.10 -11.90
CA ARG A 271 7.78 4.09 -12.96
C ARG A 271 8.66 5.31 -12.70
N ASP A 272 8.40 5.95 -11.56
CA ASP A 272 9.25 6.98 -10.96
C ASP A 272 9.78 6.46 -9.63
N GLY A 273 11.07 6.62 -9.33
CA GLY A 273 11.54 6.34 -7.96
C GLY A 273 10.89 7.31 -6.97
N ILE A 274 11.12 8.60 -7.20
CA ILE A 274 10.47 9.70 -6.49
C ILE A 274 9.84 10.65 -7.49
N TYR A 275 8.59 11.03 -7.23
CA TYR A 275 7.88 12.08 -7.94
C TYR A 275 7.55 13.21 -6.96
N VAL A 276 7.93 14.44 -7.30
CA VAL A 276 7.67 15.62 -6.45
C VAL A 276 6.81 16.61 -7.24
N GLU A 277 5.68 17.01 -6.67
CA GLU A 277 4.72 17.93 -7.29
C GLU A 277 4.25 19.02 -6.33
N GLY A 278 4.22 20.28 -6.78
CA GLY A 278 3.57 21.36 -6.04
C GLY A 278 2.04 21.36 -6.18
N LEU A 279 1.30 21.50 -5.07
CA LEU A 279 -0.15 21.80 -5.08
C LEU A 279 -0.41 23.19 -4.52
N ASN A 280 -0.65 24.18 -5.38
CA ASN A 280 -0.95 25.59 -4.99
C ASN A 280 0.11 26.29 -4.09
N PHE A 281 1.13 25.58 -3.64
CA PHE A 281 2.24 26.02 -2.80
C PHE A 281 3.53 25.27 -3.22
N PRO A 282 4.71 25.93 -3.17
CA PRO A 282 5.97 25.38 -3.70
C PRO A 282 6.56 24.32 -2.77
N VAL A 283 6.90 23.11 -3.22
CA VAL A 283 7.45 22.04 -2.34
C VAL A 283 8.94 22.25 -2.02
N HIS A 284 9.32 22.60 -0.79
CA HIS A 284 10.71 22.94 -0.45
C HIS A 284 11.24 22.28 0.84
N ASN A 285 12.56 22.41 1.05
CA ASN A 285 13.33 21.90 2.19
C ASN A 285 13.23 20.39 2.36
N ASN A 286 13.07 19.67 1.26
CA ASN A 286 13.13 18.21 1.28
C ASN A 286 14.55 17.75 1.04
N GLU A 287 14.93 16.66 1.69
CA GLU A 287 16.23 16.04 1.57
C GLU A 287 16.08 14.63 1.01
N ILE A 288 16.74 14.36 -0.12
CA ILE A 288 16.74 13.08 -0.79
C ILE A 288 18.19 12.58 -0.83
N THR A 289 18.53 11.66 0.06
CA THR A 289 19.93 11.23 0.22
C THR A 289 20.13 9.75 0.49
N GLY A 290 21.24 9.19 -0.01
CA GLY A 290 21.60 7.80 0.22
C GLY A 290 20.68 6.78 -0.45
N ASN A 291 19.79 7.20 -1.36
CA ASN A 291 18.85 6.31 -2.01
C ASN A 291 19.47 5.61 -3.21
N LEU A 292 18.97 4.41 -3.50
CA LEU A 292 19.30 3.63 -4.69
C LEU A 292 18.11 3.61 -5.65
N PHE A 293 18.31 4.13 -6.86
CA PHE A 293 17.37 4.04 -7.97
C PHE A 293 17.93 3.06 -8.99
N ALA A 294 17.24 1.96 -9.24
CA ALA A 294 17.67 0.99 -10.24
C ALA A 294 16.56 0.62 -11.20
N TYR A 295 16.84 0.81 -12.50
CA TYR A 295 15.98 0.43 -13.62
C TYR A 295 14.57 1.04 -13.54
N SER A 296 14.48 2.33 -13.23
CA SER A 296 13.22 3.06 -13.34
C SER A 296 12.69 3.01 -14.77
N GLU A 297 11.37 2.91 -14.96
CA GLU A 297 10.76 2.89 -16.29
C GLU A 297 10.78 4.29 -16.93
N ASP A 298 10.48 5.34 -16.15
CA ASP A 298 10.50 6.74 -16.57
C ASP A 298 11.70 7.49 -15.96
N TYR A 299 11.65 7.79 -14.65
CA TYR A 299 12.71 8.54 -13.95
C TYR A 299 13.09 7.92 -12.59
N GLY A 300 14.35 8.07 -12.20
CA GLY A 300 14.78 7.90 -10.81
C GLY A 300 14.12 8.95 -9.92
N ILE A 301 14.24 10.22 -10.29
CA ILE A 301 13.56 11.35 -9.64
C ILE A 301 12.97 12.25 -10.71
N GLU A 302 11.68 12.57 -10.60
CA GLU A 302 11.02 13.63 -11.35
C GLU A 302 10.57 14.74 -10.41
N LEU A 303 10.98 15.97 -10.72
CA LEU A 303 10.62 17.19 -9.99
C LEU A 303 9.72 18.05 -10.88
N SER A 304 8.51 18.38 -10.40
CA SER A 304 7.48 19.11 -11.15
C SER A 304 6.89 20.25 -10.32
N GLY A 305 7.18 21.50 -10.67
CA GLY A 305 6.60 22.66 -9.95
C GLY A 305 7.01 22.75 -8.47
N ASP A 306 8.21 22.27 -8.14
CA ASP A 306 8.78 22.22 -6.80
C ASP A 306 9.63 23.46 -6.45
N GLY A 307 9.89 23.64 -5.16
CA GLY A 307 10.83 24.62 -4.61
C GLY A 307 12.21 24.01 -4.34
N SER A 308 13.00 24.58 -3.41
CA SER A 308 14.37 24.13 -3.14
C SER A 308 14.44 22.77 -2.43
N ASN A 309 14.87 21.73 -3.15
CA ASN A 309 15.16 20.40 -2.62
C ASN A 309 16.68 20.13 -2.59
N TYR A 310 17.15 19.27 -1.69
CA TYR A 310 18.56 18.88 -1.56
C TYR A 310 18.72 17.40 -1.90
N ILE A 311 19.46 17.10 -2.97
CA ILE A 311 19.54 15.77 -3.57
C ILE A 311 21.01 15.38 -3.72
N TRP A 312 21.50 14.49 -2.87
CA TRP A 312 22.93 14.14 -2.86
C TRP A 312 23.19 12.75 -2.30
N GLY A 313 24.31 12.13 -2.67
CA GLY A 313 24.70 10.81 -2.18
C GLY A 313 23.82 9.67 -2.67
N ASN A 314 22.99 9.88 -3.71
CA ASN A 314 22.15 8.85 -4.28
C ASN A 314 22.88 8.08 -5.40
N ILE A 315 22.38 6.88 -5.72
CA ILE A 315 22.84 6.06 -6.84
C ILE A 315 21.73 5.96 -7.88
N PHE A 316 22.04 6.31 -9.12
CA PHE A 316 21.18 6.10 -10.28
C PHE A 316 21.80 5.03 -11.18
N LEU A 317 21.16 3.85 -11.23
CA LEU A 317 21.54 2.71 -12.07
C LEU A 317 20.51 2.53 -13.19
N ASN A 318 20.90 2.89 -14.41
CA ASN A 318 20.03 2.93 -15.57
C ASN A 318 18.70 3.63 -15.27
N SER A 319 18.79 4.68 -14.45
CA SER A 319 17.73 5.58 -14.05
C SER A 319 18.22 7.00 -14.33
N THR A 320 17.35 7.85 -14.83
CA THR A 320 17.66 9.27 -15.10
C THR A 320 17.00 10.14 -14.05
N ALA A 321 17.46 11.38 -13.90
CA ALA A 321 16.68 12.41 -13.23
C ALA A 321 16.06 13.32 -14.28
N LYS A 322 14.91 13.91 -13.97
CA LYS A 322 14.32 14.94 -14.79
C LYS A 322 13.75 16.07 -13.95
N ASP A 323 13.98 17.27 -14.44
CA ASP A 323 13.27 18.45 -13.99
C ASP A 323 12.20 18.82 -15.03
N GLY A 324 10.93 18.67 -14.65
CA GLY A 324 9.79 19.09 -15.45
C GLY A 324 9.73 20.61 -15.64
N GLY A 325 10.38 21.35 -14.73
CA GLY A 325 10.50 22.78 -14.72
C GLY A 325 9.18 23.52 -14.76
N TYR A 326 9.29 24.83 -14.88
CA TYR A 326 8.16 25.74 -14.98
C TYR A 326 7.53 25.68 -16.39
N THR A 327 6.23 25.37 -16.49
CA THR A 327 5.48 25.38 -17.76
C THR A 327 4.48 26.55 -17.84
N PRO A 328 4.83 27.69 -18.49
CA PRO A 328 3.99 28.89 -18.54
C PRO A 328 2.50 28.63 -18.80
N GLY A 329 1.62 28.98 -17.85
CA GLY A 329 0.16 29.04 -18.07
C GLY A 329 -0.69 27.86 -17.57
N GLY A 330 -0.19 27.00 -16.67
CA GLY A 330 -1.03 26.03 -15.94
C GLY A 330 -2.00 26.66 -14.93
N PHE A 331 -2.68 25.86 -14.11
CA PHE A 331 -3.69 26.34 -13.15
C PHE A 331 -3.15 26.81 -11.77
N TYR A 332 -1.86 26.57 -11.46
CA TYR A 332 -1.25 26.72 -10.13
C TYR A 332 -0.29 27.94 -9.89
N TRP A 333 -0.60 29.15 -10.39
CA TRP A 333 0.43 30.18 -10.73
C TRP A 333 0.50 31.43 -9.84
N ASN A 334 1.28 31.41 -8.75
CA ASN A 334 1.72 32.65 -8.08
C ASN A 334 3.12 32.65 -7.45
N TYR A 335 3.98 31.64 -7.69
CA TYR A 335 5.32 31.59 -7.08
C TYR A 335 6.45 31.48 -8.12
N THR A 336 7.39 32.42 -8.05
CA THR A 336 8.52 32.65 -8.99
C THR A 336 9.78 31.81 -8.72
N TYR A 337 9.69 30.73 -7.94
CA TYR A 337 10.86 30.15 -7.24
C TYR A 337 11.29 28.74 -7.66
N ALA A 338 10.83 28.21 -8.79
CA ALA A 338 11.14 26.83 -9.21
C ALA A 338 12.40 26.66 -10.11
N PRO A 339 13.57 27.27 -9.81
CA PRO A 339 14.84 26.74 -10.36
C PRO A 339 15.91 26.33 -9.31
N TYR A 340 15.56 26.11 -8.03
CA TYR A 340 16.54 26.03 -6.94
C TYR A 340 16.70 24.67 -6.24
N SER A 341 16.38 23.55 -6.90
CA SER A 341 16.75 22.23 -6.37
C SER A 341 18.25 21.97 -6.58
N PHE A 342 18.95 21.66 -5.48
CA PHE A 342 20.38 21.40 -5.45
C PHE A 342 20.64 19.90 -5.61
N TRP A 343 21.33 19.53 -6.69
CA TRP A 343 21.69 18.14 -7.01
C TRP A 343 23.03 17.71 -6.42
N ASN A 344 23.51 18.44 -5.43
CA ASN A 344 24.69 18.12 -4.65
C ASN A 344 24.66 18.86 -3.31
N SER A 345 25.37 18.32 -2.34
CA SER A 345 25.75 19.02 -1.11
C SER A 345 26.89 20.01 -1.39
N SER A 346 27.49 20.56 -0.33
CA SER A 346 28.68 21.41 -0.44
C SER A 346 29.94 20.67 -0.93
N SER A 347 29.95 19.33 -0.88
CA SER A 347 31.17 18.54 -1.13
C SER A 347 30.95 17.28 -1.97
N ILE A 348 29.73 16.76 -2.07
CA ILE A 348 29.42 15.55 -2.83
C ILE A 348 28.06 15.65 -3.53
N GLY A 349 27.96 15.05 -4.71
CA GLY A 349 26.78 14.92 -5.52
C GLY A 349 26.25 13.49 -5.55
N ASN A 350 25.75 13.06 -6.70
CA ASN A 350 25.15 11.75 -6.90
C ASN A 350 26.01 10.88 -7.83
N TYR A 351 25.80 9.57 -7.76
CA TYR A 351 26.41 8.61 -8.68
C TYR A 351 25.46 8.35 -9.86
N TRP A 352 25.94 8.60 -11.08
CA TRP A 352 25.19 8.46 -12.33
C TRP A 352 25.83 7.38 -13.20
N ASP A 353 25.33 6.15 -13.19
CA ASP A 353 26.04 5.00 -13.79
C ASP A 353 26.45 5.18 -15.27
N ASN A 354 25.53 5.67 -16.09
CA ASN A 354 25.71 5.86 -17.53
C ASN A 354 26.68 7.00 -17.88
N TRP A 355 26.91 7.90 -16.92
CA TRP A 355 27.75 9.07 -17.08
C TRP A 355 29.11 8.91 -16.38
N ALA A 356 29.13 8.42 -15.15
CA ALA A 356 30.35 8.16 -14.38
C ALA A 356 31.26 7.20 -15.14
N ASN A 357 30.70 6.09 -15.67
CA ASN A 357 31.47 5.11 -16.43
C ASN A 357 32.14 5.69 -17.69
N LYS A 358 31.56 6.73 -18.31
CA LYS A 358 32.14 7.42 -19.47
C LYS A 358 33.18 8.48 -19.10
N ASN A 359 33.24 8.87 -17.83
CA ASN A 359 34.11 9.93 -17.31
C ASN A 359 35.01 9.43 -16.18
N ASN A 360 35.22 8.12 -16.06
CA ASN A 360 36.02 7.50 -14.98
C ASN A 360 37.49 7.98 -14.93
N THR A 361 38.02 8.52 -16.03
CA THR A 361 39.38 9.09 -16.12
C THR A 361 39.43 10.58 -15.76
N ASN A 362 38.28 11.21 -15.48
CA ASN A 362 38.13 12.64 -15.34
C ASN A 362 37.94 13.07 -13.87
N ASP A 363 38.78 12.51 -13.01
CA ASP A 363 38.94 12.90 -11.61
C ASP A 363 40.43 13.08 -11.47
N LYS A 364 40.93 14.29 -11.75
CA LYS A 364 42.37 14.57 -11.86
C LYS A 364 43.04 14.71 -10.51
N ASN A 365 42.30 15.14 -9.50
CA ASN A 365 42.80 15.33 -8.13
C ASN A 365 42.65 14.06 -7.27
N HIS A 366 42.01 13.01 -7.79
CA HIS A 366 41.77 11.72 -7.14
C HIS A 366 40.94 11.82 -5.85
N ASP A 367 40.05 12.82 -5.74
CA ASP A 367 39.19 13.01 -4.57
C ASP A 367 37.92 12.13 -4.61
N GLY A 368 37.68 11.42 -5.72
CA GLY A 368 36.51 10.56 -5.91
C GLY A 368 35.29 11.28 -6.48
N ILE A 369 35.44 12.55 -6.86
CA ILE A 369 34.46 13.37 -7.57
C ILE A 369 34.93 13.51 -9.01
N VAL A 370 34.00 13.45 -9.96
CA VAL A 370 34.34 13.69 -11.37
C VAL A 370 34.36 15.20 -11.64
N ASP A 371 35.45 15.69 -12.22
CA ASP A 371 35.73 17.13 -12.45
C ASP A 371 34.72 17.80 -13.40
N TYR A 372 34.01 17.02 -14.22
CA TYR A 372 32.98 17.53 -15.13
C TYR A 372 31.62 17.47 -14.43
N PRO A 373 30.84 18.56 -14.40
CA PRO A 373 29.50 18.51 -13.84
C PRO A 373 28.56 17.62 -14.66
N TYR A 374 27.59 16.98 -13.99
CA TYR A 374 26.50 16.27 -14.64
C TYR A 374 25.30 17.20 -14.84
N LYS A 375 24.88 17.41 -16.08
CA LYS A 375 23.71 18.24 -16.40
C LYS A 375 22.45 17.40 -16.26
N ILE A 376 21.53 17.83 -15.40
CA ILE A 376 20.24 17.19 -15.20
C ILE A 376 19.34 17.52 -16.40
N PRO A 377 18.76 16.51 -17.08
CA PRO A 377 17.77 16.73 -18.12
C PRO A 377 16.58 17.55 -17.60
N GLY A 378 16.16 18.59 -18.32
CA GLY A 378 14.99 19.37 -17.94
C GLY A 378 15.06 20.85 -18.31
N HIS A 379 14.00 21.58 -17.98
CA HIS A 379 13.86 23.01 -18.32
C HIS A 379 14.61 23.95 -17.38
N ALA A 380 14.90 23.55 -16.14
CA ALA A 380 15.62 24.39 -15.18
C ALA A 380 17.13 24.46 -15.42
N HIS A 381 17.66 23.63 -16.32
CA HIS A 381 19.10 23.50 -16.57
C HIS A 381 19.91 23.18 -15.30
N ALA A 382 19.32 22.41 -14.38
CA ALA A 382 19.95 22.01 -13.13
C ALA A 382 21.22 21.17 -13.37
N VAL A 383 22.15 21.24 -12.43
CA VAL A 383 23.47 20.62 -12.53
C VAL A 383 23.85 19.99 -11.20
N ASP A 384 24.36 18.77 -11.25
CA ASP A 384 25.15 18.17 -10.18
C ASP A 384 26.63 18.55 -10.40
N TYR A 385 27.15 19.42 -9.54
CA TYR A 385 28.52 19.93 -9.64
C TYR A 385 29.57 19.00 -9.05
N TYR A 386 29.18 18.01 -8.25
CA TYR A 386 30.10 17.11 -7.56
C TYR A 386 29.75 15.63 -7.80
N PRO A 387 29.53 15.19 -9.04
CA PRO A 387 29.07 13.84 -9.31
C PRO A 387 30.10 12.81 -8.86
N LEU A 388 29.62 11.77 -8.18
CA LEU A 388 30.47 10.73 -7.59
C LEU A 388 31.08 9.84 -8.68
N LYS A 389 32.38 9.57 -8.57
CA LYS A 389 33.10 8.65 -9.47
C LYS A 389 32.81 7.19 -9.19
N LYS A 390 32.57 6.86 -7.92
CA LYS A 390 32.33 5.49 -7.46
C LYS A 390 31.03 5.42 -6.69
N ILE A 391 30.48 4.21 -6.68
CA ILE A 391 29.33 3.85 -5.88
C ILE A 391 29.63 4.15 -4.38
N PRO A 392 28.82 4.98 -3.70
CA PRO A 392 29.05 5.38 -2.31
C PRO A 392 28.69 4.31 -1.27
N PHE A 393 27.91 3.29 -1.65
CA PHE A 393 27.52 2.20 -0.75
C PHE A 393 27.20 0.91 -1.52
N ASN A 394 27.43 -0.24 -0.87
CA ASN A 394 27.12 -1.53 -1.46
C ASN A 394 25.62 -1.74 -1.60
N TYR A 395 25.23 -2.39 -2.70
CA TYR A 395 23.85 -2.76 -2.95
C TYR A 395 23.76 -4.18 -3.52
N SER A 396 22.55 -4.72 -3.51
CA SER A 396 22.21 -5.92 -4.26
C SER A 396 20.82 -5.75 -4.85
N LEU A 397 20.65 -6.25 -6.08
CA LEU A 397 19.47 -6.05 -6.89
C LEU A 397 18.57 -7.30 -6.85
N PRO A 398 17.32 -7.18 -6.37
CA PRO A 398 16.35 -8.27 -6.50
C PRO A 398 15.95 -8.43 -7.97
N PRO A 399 15.41 -9.60 -8.39
CA PRO A 399 14.79 -9.73 -9.71
C PRO A 399 13.53 -8.84 -9.83
N SER A 400 13.11 -8.54 -11.05
CA SER A 400 11.78 -7.96 -11.30
C SER A 400 10.69 -9.04 -11.14
N SER A 401 9.41 -8.65 -11.13
CA SER A 401 8.30 -9.61 -11.07
C SER A 401 8.37 -10.69 -12.16
N PRO A 402 8.05 -11.95 -11.84
CA PRO A 402 7.72 -12.97 -12.84
C PRO A 402 6.58 -12.50 -13.74
N ARG A 403 6.59 -12.91 -15.01
CA ARG A 403 5.67 -12.39 -16.02
C ARG A 403 4.69 -13.46 -16.48
N ASN A 404 3.50 -13.05 -16.92
CA ASN A 404 2.54 -13.91 -17.61
C ASN A 404 2.25 -15.22 -16.86
N LEU A 405 1.93 -15.11 -15.57
CA LEU A 405 1.40 -16.23 -14.79
C LEU A 405 0.08 -16.68 -15.42
N THR A 406 -0.05 -17.97 -15.62
CA THR A 406 -1.23 -18.66 -16.15
C THR A 406 -1.51 -19.89 -15.30
N ILE A 407 -2.76 -20.33 -15.28
CA ILE A 407 -3.18 -21.56 -14.58
C ILE A 407 -4.02 -22.42 -15.53
N LYS A 408 -3.77 -23.74 -15.50
CA LYS A 408 -4.56 -24.73 -16.25
C LYS A 408 -5.01 -25.84 -15.30
N ASP A 409 -6.29 -26.14 -15.32
CA ASP A 409 -6.85 -27.31 -14.64
C ASP A 409 -6.57 -28.56 -15.50
N ILE A 410 -5.88 -29.54 -14.91
CA ILE A 410 -5.59 -30.84 -15.51
C ILE A 410 -6.22 -31.90 -14.61
N ASN A 411 -7.55 -32.04 -14.68
CA ASN A 411 -8.30 -32.98 -13.85
C ASN A 411 -8.00 -32.80 -12.35
N GLY A 412 -8.15 -31.57 -11.82
CA GLY A 412 -7.94 -31.24 -10.40
C GLY A 412 -6.52 -30.87 -10.02
N HIS A 413 -5.61 -31.02 -10.97
CA HIS A 413 -4.23 -30.63 -10.84
C HIS A 413 -4.06 -29.26 -11.49
N PHE A 414 -3.99 -28.22 -10.68
CA PHE A 414 -3.90 -26.85 -11.15
C PHE A 414 -2.45 -26.51 -11.46
N LYS A 415 -2.10 -26.63 -12.75
CA LYS A 415 -0.75 -26.33 -13.24
C LYS A 415 -0.60 -24.85 -13.49
N LEU A 416 0.18 -24.20 -12.63
CA LEU A 416 0.68 -22.85 -12.78
C LEU A 416 1.88 -22.83 -13.73
N SER A 417 1.97 -21.79 -14.56
CA SER A 417 3.10 -21.57 -15.47
C SER A 417 3.36 -20.08 -15.64
N TRP A 418 4.61 -19.66 -15.55
CA TRP A 418 5.03 -18.26 -15.67
C TRP A 418 6.24 -18.11 -16.60
N LYS A 419 6.54 -16.86 -16.96
CA LYS A 419 7.77 -16.47 -17.65
C LYS A 419 8.74 -15.84 -16.65
N VAL A 420 10.03 -16.04 -16.90
CA VAL A 420 11.10 -15.44 -16.12
C VAL A 420 10.98 -13.89 -16.09
N PRO A 421 11.42 -13.25 -15.00
CA PRO A 421 11.58 -11.80 -14.89
C PRO A 421 12.28 -11.18 -16.10
N SER A 422 11.92 -9.94 -16.46
CA SER A 422 12.64 -9.17 -17.49
C SER A 422 14.02 -8.75 -16.99
N TYR A 423 14.13 -8.40 -15.71
CA TYR A 423 15.39 -8.14 -15.04
C TYR A 423 15.64 -9.22 -14.00
N ARG A 424 16.81 -9.84 -14.05
CA ARG A 424 17.18 -10.93 -13.12
C ARG A 424 17.89 -10.43 -11.86
N GLY A 425 18.10 -9.12 -11.73
CA GLY A 425 18.95 -8.55 -10.68
C GLY A 425 20.32 -9.21 -10.67
N ASP A 426 20.80 -9.56 -9.48
CA ASP A 426 22.05 -10.30 -9.28
C ASP A 426 21.89 -11.83 -9.45
N GLY A 427 20.75 -12.28 -9.99
CA GLY A 427 20.41 -13.68 -10.19
C GLY A 427 19.09 -14.07 -9.53
N ILE A 428 18.55 -15.22 -9.94
CA ILE A 428 17.36 -15.83 -9.34
C ILE A 428 17.80 -17.10 -8.61
N LEU A 429 17.46 -17.18 -7.32
CA LEU A 429 17.72 -18.33 -6.46
C LEU A 429 16.53 -19.29 -6.44
N GLU A 430 15.31 -18.75 -6.27
CA GLU A 430 14.07 -19.51 -6.21
C GLU A 430 12.88 -18.70 -6.72
N TYR A 431 11.77 -19.37 -6.98
CA TYR A 431 10.44 -18.77 -7.11
C TYR A 431 9.57 -19.18 -5.93
N ARG A 432 8.80 -18.24 -5.40
CA ARG A 432 7.83 -18.48 -4.32
C ARG A 432 6.42 -18.42 -4.87
N ILE A 433 5.63 -19.43 -4.57
CA ILE A 433 4.24 -19.57 -5.02
C ILE A 433 3.33 -19.24 -3.85
N TYR A 434 2.44 -18.29 -4.08
CA TYR A 434 1.46 -17.85 -3.10
C TYR A 434 0.06 -18.25 -3.53
N ARG A 435 -0.74 -18.71 -2.58
CA ARG A 435 -2.18 -18.96 -2.72
C ARG A 435 -2.93 -18.25 -1.60
N ASP A 436 -3.91 -17.44 -1.95
CA ASP A 436 -4.75 -16.67 -1.01
C ASP A 436 -3.91 -15.85 -0.01
N GLY A 437 -2.80 -15.26 -0.49
CA GLY A 437 -1.85 -14.49 0.30
C GLY A 437 -0.92 -15.31 1.19
N LYS A 438 -0.90 -16.64 1.08
CA LYS A 438 0.01 -17.51 1.85
C LYS A 438 1.02 -18.17 0.95
N LEU A 439 2.26 -18.23 1.41
CA LEU A 439 3.30 -19.03 0.75
C LEU A 439 2.93 -20.51 0.83
N ILE A 440 2.83 -21.18 -0.32
CA ILE A 440 2.50 -22.61 -0.40
C ILE A 440 3.65 -23.47 -0.91
N ALA A 441 4.60 -22.90 -1.65
CA ALA A 441 5.75 -23.62 -2.17
C ALA A 441 6.90 -22.69 -2.58
N ASN A 442 8.11 -23.24 -2.52
CA ASN A 442 9.30 -22.69 -3.17
C ASN A 442 9.77 -23.67 -4.23
N VAL A 443 10.17 -23.17 -5.40
CA VAL A 443 10.73 -23.99 -6.49
C VAL A 443 12.05 -23.40 -6.96
N GLY A 444 12.95 -24.26 -7.46
CA GLY A 444 14.27 -23.83 -7.95
C GLY A 444 14.17 -22.84 -9.12
N SER A 445 15.21 -22.01 -9.30
CA SER A 445 15.26 -20.96 -10.32
C SER A 445 15.22 -21.45 -11.78
N ASN A 446 15.45 -22.74 -12.02
CA ASN A 446 15.32 -23.39 -13.32
C ASN A 446 13.87 -23.83 -13.64
N LEU A 447 12.95 -23.75 -12.68
CA LEU A 447 11.55 -24.13 -12.85
C LEU A 447 10.68 -22.90 -13.12
N THR A 448 9.76 -23.03 -14.07
CA THR A 448 8.76 -22.00 -14.41
C THR A 448 7.32 -22.53 -14.35
N THR A 449 7.14 -23.65 -13.65
CA THR A 449 5.85 -24.31 -13.46
C THR A 449 5.74 -24.89 -12.06
N TYR A 450 4.54 -24.92 -11.52
CA TYR A 450 4.19 -25.59 -10.27
C TYR A 450 2.80 -26.22 -10.42
N THR A 451 2.52 -27.33 -9.75
CA THR A 451 1.19 -27.96 -9.79
C THR A 451 0.65 -28.06 -8.39
N ASP A 452 -0.50 -27.43 -8.17
CA ASP A 452 -1.21 -27.45 -6.90
C ASP A 452 -2.41 -28.39 -6.97
N ASN A 453 -2.65 -29.15 -5.91
CA ASN A 453 -3.68 -30.17 -5.84
C ASN A 453 -4.70 -29.77 -4.78
N ILE A 454 -5.81 -29.17 -5.22
CA ILE A 454 -6.89 -28.69 -4.35
C ILE A 454 -8.23 -29.25 -4.79
N SER A 455 -9.08 -29.57 -3.82
CA SER A 455 -10.41 -30.14 -4.07
C SER A 455 -11.46 -29.67 -3.07
N ASP A 456 -11.40 -28.40 -2.65
CA ASP A 456 -12.28 -27.85 -1.61
C ASP A 456 -13.51 -27.11 -2.15
N GLY A 457 -13.64 -27.02 -3.48
CA GLY A 457 -14.75 -26.37 -4.15
C GLY A 457 -14.77 -24.85 -4.01
N LYS A 458 -13.67 -24.22 -3.58
CA LYS A 458 -13.56 -22.77 -3.41
C LYS A 458 -12.78 -22.11 -4.53
N GLU A 459 -12.99 -20.80 -4.68
CA GLU A 459 -12.14 -19.98 -5.53
C GLU A 459 -10.82 -19.69 -4.81
N HIS A 460 -9.72 -19.81 -5.53
CA HIS A 460 -8.38 -19.49 -5.06
C HIS A 460 -7.71 -18.50 -5.98
N VAL A 461 -6.81 -17.70 -5.40
CA VAL A 461 -6.01 -16.72 -6.12
C VAL A 461 -4.54 -17.05 -5.96
N TYR A 462 -3.79 -17.00 -7.07
CA TYR A 462 -2.38 -17.34 -7.10
C TYR A 462 -1.50 -16.20 -7.61
N TRP A 463 -0.29 -16.17 -7.07
CA TRP A 463 0.80 -15.30 -7.50
C TRP A 463 2.12 -16.04 -7.43
N VAL A 464 3.11 -15.52 -8.15
CA VAL A 464 4.50 -15.99 -8.07
C VAL A 464 5.42 -14.79 -7.93
N SER A 465 6.39 -14.86 -7.01
CA SER A 465 7.52 -13.93 -6.93
C SER A 465 8.83 -14.64 -7.26
N ALA A 466 9.86 -13.86 -7.61
CA ALA A 466 11.22 -14.34 -7.78
C ALA A 466 12.08 -13.84 -6.61
N VAL A 467 12.96 -14.70 -6.09
CA VAL A 467 13.88 -14.34 -5.02
C VAL A 467 15.30 -14.37 -5.56
N GLY A 468 16.05 -13.31 -5.31
CA GLY A 468 17.48 -13.21 -5.61
C GLY A 468 18.29 -12.70 -4.42
N PRO A 469 19.61 -12.51 -4.57
CA PRO A 469 20.48 -12.00 -3.51
C PRO A 469 20.03 -10.65 -2.94
N GLY A 470 19.43 -9.78 -3.78
CA GLY A 470 18.92 -8.47 -3.36
C GLY A 470 17.55 -8.50 -2.70
N GLY A 471 16.93 -9.68 -2.57
CA GLY A 471 15.63 -9.88 -1.95
C GLY A 471 14.57 -10.46 -2.89
N GLU A 472 13.33 -10.43 -2.42
CA GLU A 472 12.15 -10.91 -3.13
C GLU A 472 11.56 -9.81 -4.03
N SER A 473 11.19 -10.18 -5.25
CA SER A 473 10.54 -9.30 -6.22
C SER A 473 9.09 -9.01 -5.83
N ALA A 474 8.49 -7.98 -6.44
CA ALA A 474 7.04 -7.86 -6.48
C ALA A 474 6.38 -9.10 -7.12
N MET A 475 5.09 -9.30 -6.84
CA MET A 475 4.32 -10.43 -7.36
C MET A 475 4.12 -10.34 -8.88
N SER A 476 3.86 -11.47 -9.52
CA SER A 476 3.33 -11.56 -10.87
C SER A 476 1.92 -10.99 -10.98
N ASN A 477 1.35 -11.00 -12.19
CA ASN A 477 -0.10 -10.90 -12.34
C ASN A 477 -0.81 -12.01 -11.54
N GLU A 478 -2.01 -11.71 -11.04
CA GLU A 478 -2.85 -12.70 -10.36
C GLU A 478 -3.47 -13.67 -11.38
N VAL A 479 -3.75 -14.90 -10.94
CA VAL A 479 -4.64 -15.84 -11.64
C VAL A 479 -5.61 -16.47 -10.65
N ARG A 480 -6.82 -16.78 -11.12
CA ARG A 480 -7.91 -17.31 -10.28
C ARG A 480 -8.39 -18.65 -10.80
N VAL A 481 -8.82 -19.51 -9.89
CA VAL A 481 -9.44 -20.79 -10.26
C VAL A 481 -10.46 -21.24 -9.23
N LEU A 482 -11.50 -21.93 -9.68
CA LEU A 482 -12.48 -22.61 -8.83
C LEU A 482 -12.12 -24.10 -8.71
N SER A 483 -11.91 -24.58 -7.49
CA SER A 483 -11.52 -25.97 -7.18
C SER A 483 -12.67 -27.00 -7.30
N MET A 484 -13.65 -26.76 -8.18
CA MET A 484 -14.75 -27.70 -8.39
C MET A 484 -14.37 -28.77 -9.41
N HIS A 485 -14.14 -29.98 -8.91
CA HIS A 485 -14.21 -31.18 -9.73
C HIS A 485 -15.66 -31.56 -9.99
N LEU A 486 -16.17 -31.22 -11.17
CA LEU A 486 -17.32 -31.93 -11.70
C LEU A 486 -16.86 -33.35 -12.04
N ASN A 487 -17.12 -34.30 -11.13
CA ASN A 487 -17.22 -35.70 -11.53
C ASN A 487 -18.36 -35.78 -12.54
N TYR A 488 -18.07 -35.70 -13.83
CA TYR A 488 -18.98 -36.12 -14.89
C TYR A 488 -19.10 -37.66 -14.86
N ALA A 489 -19.54 -38.22 -13.73
CA ALA A 489 -20.19 -39.51 -13.72
C ALA A 489 -21.64 -39.24 -14.15
N TYR A 490 -21.87 -39.32 -15.45
CA TYR A 490 -23.17 -39.51 -16.11
C TYR A 490 -24.40 -39.38 -15.19
N VAL A 491 -24.92 -38.15 -15.01
CA VAL A 491 -26.36 -38.02 -14.84
C VAL A 491 -26.94 -37.95 -16.24
N VAL A 492 -27.07 -39.11 -16.89
CA VAL A 492 -28.01 -39.27 -18.00
C VAL A 492 -29.38 -39.09 -17.37
N ILE A 493 -29.89 -37.86 -17.32
CA ILE A 493 -31.32 -37.65 -17.19
C ILE A 493 -31.89 -38.14 -18.53
N PRO A 494 -32.72 -39.19 -18.58
CA PRO A 494 -33.35 -39.55 -19.84
C PRO A 494 -34.22 -38.37 -20.26
N ILE A 495 -33.93 -37.79 -21.42
CA ILE A 495 -34.66 -36.67 -22.04
C ILE A 495 -36.12 -37.06 -22.41
N GLY A 496 -36.60 -38.24 -22.00
CA GLY A 496 -37.90 -38.80 -22.38
C GLY A 496 -39.13 -38.39 -21.54
N ILE A 497 -39.01 -37.66 -20.42
CA ILE A 497 -40.18 -37.39 -19.54
C ILE A 497 -40.63 -35.90 -19.53
N VAL A 498 -39.83 -34.96 -20.02
CA VAL A 498 -40.22 -33.52 -20.03
C VAL A 498 -41.10 -33.16 -21.24
N SER A 499 -41.20 -34.02 -22.26
CA SER A 499 -41.98 -33.75 -23.47
C SER A 499 -43.49 -33.98 -23.35
N ILE A 500 -43.99 -34.63 -22.28
CA ILE A 500 -45.42 -34.94 -22.12
C ILE A 500 -46.18 -33.84 -21.36
N PHE A 501 -45.51 -33.05 -20.52
CA PHE A 501 -46.19 -31.99 -19.74
C PHE A 501 -46.41 -30.67 -20.50
N ILE A 502 -45.72 -30.44 -21.62
CA ILE A 502 -45.88 -29.20 -22.42
C ILE A 502 -46.96 -29.33 -23.51
N VAL A 503 -47.35 -30.54 -23.91
CA VAL A 503 -48.42 -30.74 -24.90
C VAL A 503 -49.82 -30.83 -24.25
N GLY A 504 -49.94 -31.30 -23.00
CA GLY A 504 -51.22 -31.35 -22.28
C GLY A 504 -51.81 -29.99 -21.90
N VAL A 505 -50.97 -28.98 -21.66
CA VAL A 505 -51.41 -27.63 -21.26
C VAL A 505 -51.84 -26.77 -22.45
N PHE A 506 -51.45 -27.11 -23.69
CA PHE A 506 -51.83 -26.39 -24.91
C PHE A 506 -53.13 -26.88 -25.56
N ILE A 507 -53.60 -28.10 -25.24
CA ILE A 507 -54.87 -28.64 -25.79
C ILE A 507 -56.09 -28.25 -24.93
N TRP A 508 -55.91 -27.86 -23.67
CA TRP A 508 -57.04 -27.52 -22.78
C TRP A 508 -57.51 -26.05 -22.85
N LYS A 509 -56.80 -25.17 -23.57
CA LYS A 509 -57.18 -23.74 -23.73
C LYS A 509 -57.91 -23.39 -25.04
N LYS A 510 -58.37 -24.37 -25.83
CA LYS A 510 -59.04 -24.11 -27.12
C LYS A 510 -60.44 -24.73 -27.33
N LYS A 511 -61.12 -25.20 -26.28
CA LYS A 511 -62.54 -25.59 -26.35
C LYS A 511 -63.32 -25.25 -25.07
N VAL A 512 -63.64 -23.97 -24.89
CA VAL A 512 -64.90 -23.50 -24.27
C VAL A 512 -65.24 -22.17 -24.96
N VAL A 513 -66.15 -22.24 -25.94
CA VAL A 513 -67.07 -21.15 -26.29
C VAL A 513 -68.39 -21.53 -25.65
#